data_AF-A0A542DSB7-F1
#
_entry.id   AF-A0A542DSB7-F1
#
_cell.length_a   1.000
_cell.length_b   1.000
_cell.length_c   1.000
_cell.angle_alpha   90.00
_cell.angle_beta   90.00
_cell.angle_gamma   90.00
#
_symmetry.space_group_name_H-M   'P 1'
#
loop_
_entity.id
_entity.type
_entity.pdbx_description
1 polymer ?
#
loop_
_entity_poly.entity_id
_entity_poly.type
_entity_poly.pdbx_seq_one_letter_code
_entity_poly.pdbx_strand_id
1 'polypeptide(L)'
;MRGMTRKAVIGAAVALAATGCTEDSSQDHELARQQSGYDRLTAAQPAERMSYSPTRATINYWIETWDEPDKLAYVYLQAGNGKLVGYYIFKGLPVSYCASLTPTYRWERHGSNSSRVPAPAMDGVYYTGGGSCQTYYGRDATTDSYLEYTVGTGISALIYEQPLPRQDIEPLGFTQVEDVPR
;
A
#
# COMPACT_ATOMS: atom_id res chain seq x y z
N MET A 1 62.61 64.34 -29.44
CA MET A 1 61.32 64.30 -30.17
C MET A 1 60.86 62.85 -30.27
N ARG A 2 59.63 62.60 -29.74
CA ARG A 2 58.63 61.56 -30.07
C ARG A 2 59.12 60.14 -30.45
N GLY A 3 58.66 59.05 -29.83
CA GLY A 3 57.45 58.92 -29.03
C GLY A 3 57.35 57.57 -28.34
N MET A 4 56.99 57.63 -27.07
CA MET A 4 56.53 56.54 -26.23
C MET A 4 55.01 56.55 -26.31
N THR A 5 54.38 55.49 -26.79
CA THR A 5 52.92 55.33 -26.72
C THR A 5 52.57 53.90 -26.33
N ARG A 6 52.27 53.76 -25.04
CA ARG A 6 51.46 52.67 -24.48
C ARG A 6 50.08 52.68 -25.15
N LYS A 7 49.60 51.53 -25.62
CA LYS A 7 48.17 51.22 -25.68
C LYS A 7 47.96 49.79 -25.20
N ALA A 8 47.55 49.68 -23.94
CA ALA A 8 46.78 48.54 -23.47
C ALA A 8 45.40 48.62 -24.13
N VAL A 9 44.92 47.50 -24.68
CA VAL A 9 43.49 47.25 -24.84
C VAL A 9 43.21 45.93 -24.14
N ILE A 10 42.64 46.08 -22.96
CA ILE A 10 41.93 45.10 -22.16
C ILE A 10 40.53 44.96 -22.75
N GLY A 11 39.99 43.73 -22.76
CA GLY A 11 38.54 43.47 -22.83
C GLY A 11 38.09 42.70 -24.08
N ALA A 12 37.24 41.69 -24.00
CA ALA A 12 36.59 41.07 -22.85
C ALA A 12 36.19 39.65 -23.26
N ALA A 13 36.61 38.64 -22.50
CA ALA A 13 36.00 37.33 -22.52
C ALA A 13 34.61 37.47 -21.89
N VAL A 14 33.56 37.58 -22.71
CA VAL A 14 32.19 37.41 -22.23
C VAL A 14 31.97 35.92 -22.06
N ALA A 15 32.41 35.41 -20.92
CA ALA A 15 31.78 34.27 -20.30
C ALA A 15 30.32 34.70 -20.04
N LEU A 16 29.39 34.25 -20.89
CA LEU A 16 27.99 34.19 -20.50
C LEU A 16 27.89 33.16 -19.38
N ALA A 17 28.15 33.63 -18.17
CA ALA A 17 27.74 32.94 -16.97
C ALA A 17 26.22 32.76 -17.07
N ALA A 18 25.80 31.50 -17.09
CA ALA A 18 24.44 31.11 -16.84
C ALA A 18 24.07 31.54 -15.41
N THR A 19 23.67 32.80 -15.22
CA THR A 19 22.77 33.15 -14.13
C THR A 19 21.38 32.69 -14.57
N GLY A 20 21.13 31.39 -14.42
CA GLY A 20 19.77 30.90 -14.29
C GLY A 20 19.19 31.55 -13.05
N CYS A 21 18.57 32.72 -13.22
CA CYS A 21 17.67 33.27 -12.24
C CYS A 21 16.53 32.25 -12.13
N THR A 22 16.57 31.40 -11.10
CA THR A 22 15.35 30.77 -10.60
C THR A 22 14.54 31.93 -10.03
N GLU A 23 13.62 32.46 -10.83
CA GLU A 23 12.59 33.37 -10.33
C GLU A 23 11.86 32.63 -9.22
N ASP A 24 11.96 33.14 -7.98
CA ASP A 24 11.11 32.75 -6.86
C ASP A 24 9.66 32.84 -7.37
N SER A 25 9.03 31.70 -7.57
CA SER A 25 7.69 31.69 -8.12
C SER A 25 6.70 32.16 -7.06
N SER A 26 5.57 32.69 -7.47
CA SER A 26 4.47 33.00 -6.53
C SER A 26 4.01 31.77 -5.73
N GLN A 27 4.28 30.55 -6.24
CA GLN A 27 4.05 29.30 -5.53
C GLN A 27 5.04 29.11 -4.37
N ASP A 28 6.31 29.45 -4.56
CA ASP A 28 7.34 29.33 -3.51
C ASP A 28 7.06 30.29 -2.35
N HIS A 29 6.59 31.51 -2.64
CA HIS A 29 6.17 32.46 -1.62
C HIS A 29 4.92 32.01 -0.85
N GLU A 30 3.96 31.37 -1.52
CA GLU A 30 2.76 30.84 -0.87
C GLU A 30 3.09 29.62 0.00
N LEU A 31 3.93 28.70 -0.48
CA LEU A 31 4.41 27.56 0.30
C LEU A 31 5.17 28.02 1.55
N ALA A 32 6.06 29.02 1.42
CA ALA A 32 6.78 29.60 2.56
C ALA A 32 5.83 30.25 3.59
N ARG A 33 4.78 30.93 3.13
CA ARG A 33 3.76 31.52 4.00
C ARG A 33 2.95 30.45 4.73
N GLN A 34 2.56 29.38 4.04
CA GLN A 34 1.85 28.25 4.64
C GLN A 34 2.72 27.55 5.68
N GLN A 35 3.99 27.26 5.37
CA GLN A 35 4.92 26.61 6.30
C GLN A 35 5.18 27.47 7.55
N SER A 36 5.47 28.77 7.38
CA SER A 36 5.67 29.68 8.52
C SER A 36 4.42 29.85 9.39
N GLY A 37 3.23 29.82 8.79
CA GLY A 37 1.95 29.79 9.51
C GLY A 37 1.78 28.50 10.32
N TYR A 38 2.09 27.35 9.71
CA TYR A 38 2.09 26.05 10.36
C TYR A 38 3.06 26.01 11.56
N ASP A 39 4.32 26.42 11.36
CA ASP A 39 5.36 26.42 12.38
C ASP A 39 4.96 27.26 13.60
N ARG A 40 4.41 28.46 13.36
CA ARG A 40 3.91 29.34 14.42
C ARG A 40 2.79 28.68 15.23
N LEU A 41 1.83 28.03 14.54
CA LEU A 41 0.70 27.37 15.19
C LEU A 41 1.17 26.16 16.00
N THR A 42 2.06 25.32 15.44
CA THR A 42 2.62 24.16 16.13
C THR A 42 3.47 24.56 17.35
N ALA A 43 4.19 25.69 17.28
CA ALA A 43 4.95 26.19 18.42
C ALA A 43 4.05 26.74 19.54
N ALA A 44 2.97 27.45 19.19
CA ALA A 44 2.05 28.05 20.17
C ALA A 44 1.06 27.04 20.76
N GLN A 45 0.71 26.00 20.00
CA GLN A 45 -0.30 24.99 20.32
C GLN A 45 0.23 23.61 19.91
N PRO A 46 1.26 23.10 20.62
CA PRO A 46 1.76 21.76 20.32
C PRO A 46 0.63 20.75 20.51
N ALA A 47 0.45 19.86 19.53
CA ALA A 47 -0.50 18.77 19.67
C ALA A 47 -0.16 17.93 20.91
N GLU A 48 -1.19 17.49 21.64
CA GLU A 48 -0.99 16.62 22.78
C GLU A 48 -0.33 15.30 22.34
N ARG A 49 0.55 14.79 23.20
CA ARG A 49 1.21 13.51 22.97
C ARG A 49 0.40 12.42 23.64
N MET A 50 -0.03 11.44 22.87
CA MET A 50 -0.63 10.24 23.42
C MET A 50 0.42 9.51 24.29
N SER A 51 0.06 9.17 25.53
CA SER A 51 0.88 8.28 26.39
C SER A 51 0.82 6.82 25.93
N TYR A 52 -0.24 6.48 25.21
CA TYR A 52 -0.53 5.16 24.68
C TYR A 52 -1.24 5.30 23.34
N SER A 53 -0.88 4.51 22.35
CA SER A 53 -1.51 4.52 21.03
C SER A 53 -2.38 3.26 20.87
N PRO A 54 -3.72 3.37 20.98
CA PRO A 54 -4.61 2.25 20.69
C PRO A 54 -4.39 1.66 19.31
N THR A 55 -4.08 2.51 18.31
CA THR A 55 -3.75 2.06 16.95
C THR A 55 -2.55 1.11 16.93
N ARG A 56 -1.45 1.46 17.62
CA ARG A 56 -0.27 0.58 17.70
C ARG A 56 -0.60 -0.72 18.43
N ALA A 57 -1.39 -0.64 19.50
CA ALA A 57 -1.81 -1.83 20.22
C ALA A 57 -2.68 -2.76 19.37
N THR A 58 -3.61 -2.21 18.57
CA THR A 58 -4.42 -3.02 17.64
C THR A 58 -3.59 -3.62 16.52
N ILE A 59 -2.59 -2.90 16.00
CA ILE A 59 -1.64 -3.46 15.02
C ILE A 59 -0.88 -4.65 15.64
N ASN A 60 -0.36 -4.49 16.87
CA ASN A 60 0.35 -5.56 17.56
C ASN A 60 -0.57 -6.77 17.80
N TYR A 61 -1.81 -6.54 18.25
CA TYR A 61 -2.81 -7.59 18.41
C TYR A 61 -3.07 -8.34 17.09
N TRP A 62 -3.23 -7.63 15.97
CA TRP A 62 -3.38 -8.28 14.65
C TRP A 62 -2.16 -9.13 14.28
N ILE A 63 -0.95 -8.63 14.52
CA ILE A 63 0.28 -9.39 14.27
C ILE A 63 0.29 -10.65 15.14
N GLU A 64 0.08 -10.52 16.45
CA GLU A 64 0.06 -11.64 17.40
C GLU A 64 -1.01 -12.68 17.04
N THR A 65 -2.20 -12.27 16.60
CA THR A 65 -3.27 -13.19 16.18
C THR A 65 -2.89 -14.04 14.97
N TRP A 66 -2.16 -13.46 14.00
CA TRP A 66 -1.91 -14.11 12.70
C TRP A 66 -0.46 -14.61 12.52
N ASP A 67 0.45 -14.33 13.45
CA ASP A 67 1.83 -14.84 13.50
C ASP A 67 1.90 -16.28 14.08
N GLU A 68 0.88 -17.09 13.78
CA GLU A 68 0.78 -18.49 14.17
C GLU A 68 0.69 -19.37 12.91
N PRO A 69 1.62 -20.31 12.70
CA PRO A 69 1.52 -21.26 11.60
C PRO A 69 0.26 -22.10 11.79
N ASP A 70 -0.58 -22.16 10.75
CA ASP A 70 -1.86 -22.87 10.71
C ASP A 70 -3.01 -22.29 11.56
N LYS A 71 -2.91 -21.02 12.00
CA LYS A 71 -4.04 -20.29 12.57
C LYS A 71 -5.26 -20.38 11.66
N LEU A 72 -6.43 -20.73 12.18
CA LEU A 72 -7.64 -20.81 11.38
C LEU A 72 -8.21 -19.41 11.11
N ALA A 73 -8.56 -19.14 9.85
CA ALA A 73 -9.32 -17.97 9.45
C ALA A 73 -10.72 -18.38 8.99
N TYR A 74 -11.75 -17.84 9.64
CA TYR A 74 -13.15 -18.07 9.29
C TYR A 74 -13.63 -16.93 8.40
N VAL A 75 -13.84 -17.23 7.12
CA VAL A 75 -14.15 -16.23 6.09
C VAL A 75 -15.61 -16.38 5.67
N TYR A 76 -16.44 -15.42 6.04
CA TYR A 76 -17.85 -15.39 5.69
C TYR A 76 -18.09 -14.45 4.51
N LEU A 77 -18.79 -14.93 3.49
CA LEU A 77 -19.23 -14.09 2.39
C LEU A 77 -20.57 -13.46 2.73
N GLN A 78 -20.66 -12.15 2.60
CA GLN A 78 -21.86 -11.36 2.86
C GLN A 78 -22.33 -10.70 1.57
N ALA A 79 -23.58 -10.92 1.20
CA ALA A 79 -24.20 -10.22 0.08
C ALA A 79 -24.53 -8.76 0.43
N GLY A 80 -24.74 -7.91 -0.57
CA GLY A 80 -24.99 -6.48 -0.41
C GLY A 80 -26.28 -6.14 0.35
N ASN A 81 -27.16 -7.12 0.55
CA ASN A 81 -28.34 -7.03 1.42
C ASN A 81 -28.06 -7.40 2.89
N GLY A 82 -26.79 -7.64 3.26
CA GLY A 82 -26.35 -8.01 4.61
C GLY A 82 -26.48 -9.49 4.95
N LYS A 83 -27.08 -10.32 4.09
CA LYS A 83 -27.20 -11.77 4.34
C LYS A 83 -25.87 -12.47 4.12
N LEU A 84 -25.53 -13.40 5.01
CA LEU A 84 -24.40 -14.29 4.78
C LEU A 84 -24.80 -15.34 3.74
N VAL A 85 -23.91 -15.55 2.77
CA VAL A 85 -24.07 -16.46 1.63
C VAL A 85 -23.54 -17.84 1.99
N GLY A 86 -22.46 -17.87 2.76
CA GLY A 86 -21.69 -19.08 3.04
C GLY A 86 -20.35 -18.73 3.70
N TYR A 87 -19.57 -19.73 4.05
CA TYR A 87 -18.25 -19.51 4.65
C TYR A 87 -17.17 -20.49 4.15
N TYR A 88 -15.92 -20.11 4.36
CA TYR A 88 -14.74 -20.95 4.21
C TYR A 88 -13.96 -20.95 5.52
N ILE A 89 -13.22 -22.04 5.78
CA ILE A 89 -12.25 -22.12 6.87
C ILE A 89 -10.88 -22.39 6.24
N PHE A 90 -9.96 -21.45 6.44
CA PHE A 90 -8.61 -21.49 5.86
C PHE A 90 -7.55 -21.74 6.95
N LYS A 91 -6.45 -22.39 6.58
CA LYS A 91 -5.18 -22.29 7.32
C LYS A 91 -4.47 -21.01 6.92
N GLY A 92 -4.33 -20.09 7.86
CA GLY A 92 -3.81 -18.74 7.67
C GLY A 92 -4.82 -17.81 7.01
N LEU A 93 -4.41 -16.55 6.85
CA LEU A 93 -5.22 -15.55 6.16
C LEU A 93 -5.28 -15.86 4.65
N PRO A 94 -6.47 -15.74 4.02
CA PRO A 94 -6.54 -15.77 2.57
C PRO A 94 -5.80 -14.55 2.01
N VAL A 95 -5.03 -14.78 0.95
CA VAL A 95 -4.23 -13.75 0.30
C VAL A 95 -4.92 -13.29 -0.97
N SER A 96 -4.97 -11.98 -1.18
CA SER A 96 -5.45 -11.45 -2.46
C SER A 96 -4.45 -11.78 -3.56
N TYR A 97 -4.89 -11.88 -4.81
CA TYR A 97 -3.98 -11.92 -5.97
C TYR A 97 -3.04 -10.71 -6.02
N CYS A 98 -3.29 -9.65 -5.27
CA CYS A 98 -2.40 -8.49 -5.22
C CYS A 98 -1.29 -8.62 -4.17
N ALA A 99 -1.34 -9.62 -3.29
CA ALA A 99 -0.27 -9.96 -2.36
C ALA A 99 0.82 -10.76 -3.09
N SER A 100 1.57 -10.07 -3.94
CA SER A 100 2.79 -10.61 -4.54
C SER A 100 3.98 -10.43 -3.61
N LEU A 101 4.77 -11.48 -3.43
CA LEU A 101 6.01 -11.46 -2.63
C LEU A 101 7.11 -10.54 -3.19
N THR A 102 6.96 -10.04 -4.41
CA THR A 102 7.80 -8.98 -4.99
C THR A 102 6.94 -7.88 -5.62
N PRO A 103 7.40 -6.61 -5.66
CA PRO A 103 6.74 -5.59 -6.46
C PRO A 103 6.58 -6.11 -7.89
N THR A 104 5.34 -6.31 -8.35
CA THR A 104 5.00 -6.81 -9.70
C THR A 104 5.20 -5.76 -10.78
N TYR A 105 6.16 -4.87 -10.54
CA TYR A 105 6.51 -3.83 -11.46
C TYR A 105 8.01 -3.61 -11.46
N ARG A 106 8.55 -3.45 -12.67
CA ARG A 106 9.89 -2.94 -12.88
C ARG A 106 9.80 -1.55 -13.50
N TRP A 107 10.79 -0.71 -13.19
CA TRP A 107 10.94 0.58 -13.85
C TRP A 107 11.75 0.37 -15.12
N GLU A 108 11.11 0.59 -16.28
CA GLU A 108 11.80 0.64 -17.56
C GLU A 108 12.14 2.08 -17.89
N ARG A 109 13.37 2.29 -18.37
CA ARG A 109 13.86 3.61 -18.76
C ARG A 109 13.82 3.73 -20.27
N HIS A 110 13.04 4.67 -20.77
CA HIS A 110 12.99 5.04 -22.18
C HIS A 110 13.47 6.49 -22.30
N GLY A 111 14.76 6.67 -22.59
CA GLY A 111 15.41 7.98 -22.64
C GLY A 111 15.43 8.67 -21.27
N SER A 112 14.88 9.87 -21.18
CA SER A 112 14.76 10.63 -19.93
C SER A 112 13.58 10.21 -19.04
N ASN A 113 12.66 9.38 -19.54
CA ASN A 113 11.46 8.98 -18.81
C ASN A 113 11.61 7.57 -18.22
N SER A 114 11.04 7.38 -17.03
CA SER A 114 10.86 6.07 -16.40
C SER A 114 9.39 5.69 -16.40
N SER A 115 9.05 4.54 -16.97
CA SER A 115 7.70 3.97 -16.94
C SER A 115 7.67 2.75 -16.02
N ARG A 116 6.56 2.61 -15.28
CA ARG A 116 6.29 1.42 -14.49
C ARG A 116 5.67 0.36 -15.41
N VAL A 117 6.35 -0.74 -15.64
CA VAL A 117 5.81 -1.87 -16.43
C VAL A 117 5.55 -3.08 -15.52
N PRO A 118 4.52 -3.88 -15.80
CA PRO A 118 4.26 -5.12 -15.06
C PRO A 118 5.45 -6.08 -15.13
N ALA A 119 5.78 -6.70 -14.01
CA ALA A 119 6.76 -7.76 -13.85
C ALA A 119 6.09 -8.97 -13.17
N PRO A 120 6.52 -10.20 -13.49
CA PRO A 120 6.03 -11.38 -12.79
C PRO A 120 6.48 -11.34 -11.32
N ALA A 121 5.64 -11.87 -10.45
CA ALA A 121 5.95 -12.07 -9.05
C ALA A 121 6.94 -13.22 -8.82
N MET A 122 7.29 -13.46 -7.55
CA MET A 122 8.17 -14.58 -7.14
C MET A 122 7.65 -15.97 -7.57
N ASP A 123 6.35 -16.10 -7.81
CA ASP A 123 5.69 -17.31 -8.31
C ASP A 123 5.57 -17.37 -9.85
N GLY A 124 6.12 -16.36 -10.56
CA GLY A 124 6.09 -16.28 -12.01
C GLY A 124 4.80 -15.71 -12.61
N VAL A 125 3.82 -15.31 -11.79
CA VAL A 125 2.53 -14.81 -12.26
C VAL A 125 2.52 -13.29 -12.40
N TYR A 126 1.90 -12.78 -13.46
CA TYR A 126 1.68 -11.35 -13.65
C TYR A 126 0.44 -10.89 -12.88
N TYR A 127 0.64 -10.34 -11.69
CA TYR A 127 -0.43 -9.66 -10.97
C TYR A 127 -0.59 -8.24 -11.50
N THR A 128 -1.30 -8.09 -12.61
CA THR A 128 -1.59 -6.77 -13.19
C THR A 128 -2.56 -6.01 -12.30
N GLY A 129 -2.10 -4.90 -11.71
CA GLY A 129 -2.93 -4.01 -10.90
C GLY A 129 -4.07 -3.42 -11.72
N GLY A 130 -5.30 -3.89 -11.47
CA GLY A 130 -6.49 -3.32 -12.10
C GLY A 130 -7.78 -4.13 -11.95
N GLY A 131 -7.73 -5.43 -11.66
CA GLY A 131 -8.98 -6.23 -11.62
C GLY A 131 -9.00 -7.43 -10.69
N SER A 132 -7.86 -8.04 -10.37
CA SER A 132 -7.83 -9.30 -9.61
C SER A 132 -7.61 -9.15 -8.10
N CYS A 133 -7.40 -7.94 -7.55
CA CYS A 133 -7.23 -7.76 -6.10
C CYS A 133 -8.45 -8.16 -5.28
N GLN A 134 -9.61 -8.31 -5.93
CA GLN A 134 -10.83 -8.79 -5.30
C GLN A 134 -10.91 -10.32 -5.26
N THR A 135 -9.98 -11.01 -5.92
CA THR A 135 -9.85 -12.47 -5.86
C THR A 135 -8.85 -12.84 -4.78
N TYR A 136 -9.29 -13.73 -3.91
CA TYR A 136 -8.55 -14.22 -2.75
C TYR A 136 -8.41 -15.74 -2.86
N TYR A 137 -7.27 -16.25 -2.44
CA TYR A 137 -6.99 -17.66 -2.40
C TYR A 137 -6.36 -18.07 -1.08
N GLY A 138 -6.45 -19.36 -0.77
CA GLY A 138 -5.85 -19.94 0.41
C GLY A 138 -5.97 -21.45 0.42
N ARG A 139 -5.58 -22.03 1.55
CA ARG A 139 -5.59 -23.47 1.79
C ARG A 139 -6.74 -23.85 2.71
N ASP A 140 -7.62 -24.75 2.25
CA ASP A 140 -8.70 -25.33 3.05
C ASP A 140 -8.16 -25.98 4.33
N ALA A 141 -8.88 -25.81 5.43
CA ALA A 141 -8.38 -26.15 6.75
C ALA A 141 -8.25 -27.66 7.04
N THR A 142 -9.01 -28.53 6.37
CA THR A 142 -8.94 -29.98 6.61
C THR A 142 -8.31 -30.75 5.47
N THR A 143 -8.52 -30.30 4.23
CA THR A 143 -8.10 -31.04 3.03
C THR A 143 -6.77 -30.56 2.44
N ASP A 144 -6.25 -29.42 2.90
CA ASP A 144 -5.13 -28.71 2.29
C ASP A 144 -5.35 -28.34 0.80
N SER A 145 -6.61 -28.41 0.33
CA SER A 145 -6.97 -28.06 -1.04
C SER A 145 -6.86 -26.55 -1.28
N TYR A 146 -6.52 -26.17 -2.51
CA TYR A 146 -6.62 -24.80 -2.97
C TYR A 146 -8.09 -24.37 -3.02
N LEU A 147 -8.42 -23.26 -2.38
CA LEU A 147 -9.73 -22.60 -2.48
C LEU A 147 -9.53 -21.16 -2.92
N GLU A 148 -10.47 -20.69 -3.75
CA GLU A 148 -10.48 -19.33 -4.27
C GLU A 148 -11.89 -18.76 -4.23
N TYR A 149 -11.99 -17.47 -3.87
CA TYR A 149 -13.23 -16.73 -3.93
C TYR A 149 -12.97 -15.31 -4.44
N THR A 150 -13.99 -14.70 -5.02
CA THR A 150 -13.94 -13.31 -5.47
C THR A 150 -14.98 -12.49 -4.71
N VAL A 151 -14.55 -11.34 -4.18
CA VAL A 151 -15.41 -10.31 -3.58
C VAL A 151 -15.66 -9.18 -4.58
N GLY A 152 -16.53 -8.23 -4.24
CA GLY A 152 -17.02 -7.20 -5.15
C GLY A 152 -18.36 -7.57 -5.78
N THR A 153 -18.91 -6.68 -6.61
CA THR A 153 -20.24 -6.86 -7.25
C THR A 153 -21.37 -7.20 -6.27
N GLY A 154 -21.29 -6.67 -5.04
CA GLY A 154 -22.27 -6.93 -3.99
C GLY A 154 -21.95 -8.14 -3.10
N ILE A 155 -20.73 -8.68 -3.13
CA ILE A 155 -20.21 -9.62 -2.13
C ILE A 155 -19.07 -8.97 -1.35
N SER A 156 -19.12 -9.06 -0.03
CA SER A 156 -18.05 -8.68 0.90
C SER A 156 -17.54 -9.91 1.63
N ALA A 157 -16.28 -9.91 2.09
CA ALA A 157 -15.75 -10.94 2.98
C ALA A 157 -15.57 -10.37 4.39
N LEU A 158 -16.06 -11.10 5.38
CA LEU A 158 -15.83 -10.86 6.80
C LEU A 158 -14.89 -11.95 7.31
N ILE A 159 -13.80 -11.56 7.98
CA ILE A 159 -12.80 -12.49 8.50
C ILE A 159 -12.84 -12.46 10.03
N TYR A 160 -12.91 -13.65 10.63
CA TYR A 160 -12.89 -13.82 12.07
C TYR A 160 -11.80 -14.82 12.48
N GLU A 161 -11.24 -14.62 13.68
CA GLU A 161 -10.33 -15.57 14.34
C GLU A 161 -11.07 -16.79 14.90
N GLN A 162 -12.38 -16.66 15.13
CA GLN A 162 -13.26 -17.70 15.69
C GLN A 162 -14.54 -17.78 14.86
N PRO A 163 -15.22 -18.94 14.84
CA PRO A 163 -16.47 -19.07 14.10
C PRO A 163 -17.53 -18.14 14.68
N LEU A 164 -18.39 -17.60 13.82
CA LEU A 164 -19.58 -16.87 14.26
C LEU A 164 -20.49 -17.82 15.07
N PRO A 165 -21.17 -17.32 16.12
CA PRO A 165 -22.00 -18.15 17.01
C PRO A 165 -23.33 -18.64 16.39
N ARG A 166 -23.42 -18.65 15.05
CA ARG A 166 -24.65 -18.91 14.28
C ARG A 166 -24.41 -20.07 13.32
N GLN A 167 -25.31 -21.05 13.35
CA GLN A 167 -25.21 -22.33 12.62
C GLN A 167 -26.10 -22.39 11.37
N ASP A 168 -26.68 -21.26 10.95
CA ASP A 168 -27.67 -21.19 9.86
C ASP A 168 -27.04 -21.02 8.47
N ILE A 169 -25.72 -21.20 8.35
CA ILE A 169 -24.96 -20.93 7.14
C ILE A 169 -24.19 -22.20 6.78
N GLU A 170 -24.22 -22.55 5.51
CA GLU A 170 -23.50 -23.70 4.97
C GLU A 170 -22.05 -23.32 4.58
N PRO A 171 -21.10 -24.27 4.68
CA PRO A 171 -19.77 -24.09 4.10
C PRO A 171 -19.87 -24.00 2.57
N LEU A 172 -18.98 -23.21 1.99
CA LEU A 172 -18.75 -23.15 0.54
C LEU A 172 -17.53 -23.99 0.14
N GLY A 173 -16.69 -24.36 1.12
CA GLY A 173 -15.54 -25.26 0.96
C GLY A 173 -15.82 -26.65 1.51
N PHE A 174 -14.76 -27.43 1.70
CA PHE A 174 -14.86 -28.79 2.24
C PHE A 174 -14.98 -28.81 3.76
N THR A 175 -14.36 -27.84 4.43
CA THR A 175 -14.29 -27.80 5.90
C THR A 175 -15.53 -27.15 6.52
N GLN A 176 -16.14 -27.84 7.48
CA GLN A 176 -17.17 -27.31 8.38
C GLN A 176 -16.59 -26.87 9.74
N VAL A 177 -17.33 -26.02 10.46
CA VAL A 177 -16.94 -25.57 11.81
C VAL A 177 -16.78 -26.76 12.77
N GLU A 178 -17.55 -27.81 12.58
CA GLU A 178 -17.53 -29.04 13.38
C GLU A 178 -16.29 -29.90 13.13
N ASP A 179 -15.62 -29.72 11.98
CA ASP A 179 -14.46 -30.52 11.57
C ASP A 179 -13.15 -30.02 12.18
N VAL A 180 -13.15 -28.83 12.79
CA VAL A 180 -11.94 -28.16 13.30
C VAL A 180 -11.94 -28.03 14.83
N PRO A 181 -10.74 -28.09 15.47
CA PRO A 181 -10.63 -27.86 16.90
C PRO A 181 -11.15 -26.48 17.31
N ARG A 182 -11.79 -26.40 18.49
CA ARG A 182 -12.26 -25.16 19.11
C ARG A 182 -11.24 -24.59 20.08
#